data_AF-A0A915UR08-F1
#
_entry.id   AF-A0A915UR08-F1
#
_cell.length_a   1.000
_cell.length_b   1.000
_cell.length_c   1.000
_cell.angle_alpha   90.00
_cell.angle_beta   90.00
_cell.angle_gamma   90.00
#
_symmetry.space_group_name_H-M   'P 1'
#
loop_
_entity.id
_entity.type
_entity.pdbx_description
1 polymer ?
#
loop_
_entity_poly.entity_id
_entity_poly.type
_entity_poly.pdbx_seq_one_letter_code
_entity_poly.pdbx_strand_id
1 'polypeptide(L)'
;MIQGNYCIAHLGKGQHQFVQALDKWYHDFEPIDDNEKWIWRYRSSLLNDLEAGEASTLSLAFNQRILHDFLYEDITAAPRIYIPGRTRADLSYWVGNTQLNLTSQQMEIDLTIECNGVVTVVEAKNSFRKDFSIYQIFHPIKYYSQKLQEVELQPQEINACYVLRQKRKSTVRVRMYLYRFTDLDRIDSIVLEGKAEYRLVRR
;
A
#
# COMPACT_ATOMS: atom_id res chain seq x y z
N MET A 1 4.52 -14.10 21.61
CA MET A 1 3.54 -14.67 20.68
C MET A 1 2.21 -14.70 21.43
N ILE A 2 1.20 -13.96 20.97
CA ILE A 2 -0.12 -13.96 21.63
C ILE A 2 -0.68 -15.38 21.49
N GLN A 3 -0.82 -16.09 22.61
CA GLN A 3 -1.47 -17.40 22.63
C GLN A 3 -2.89 -17.25 22.04
N GLY A 4 -3.24 -18.04 21.02
CA GLY A 4 -4.62 -18.15 20.53
C GLY A 4 -4.96 -17.55 19.16
N ASN A 5 -4.00 -17.03 18.39
CA ASN A 5 -4.24 -16.48 17.03
C ASN A 5 -5.24 -15.29 17.01
N TYR A 6 -5.25 -14.48 18.06
CA TYR A 6 -6.14 -13.33 18.18
C TYR A 6 -5.49 -12.02 17.72
N CYS A 7 -6.28 -11.19 17.04
CA CYS A 7 -6.02 -9.77 16.80
C CYS A 7 -7.15 -8.91 17.38
N ILE A 8 -6.93 -7.60 17.48
CA ILE A 8 -7.93 -6.64 17.96
C ILE A 8 -8.39 -5.78 16.78
N ALA A 9 -9.67 -5.86 16.45
CA ALA A 9 -10.31 -4.97 15.50
C ALA A 9 -10.92 -3.79 16.25
N HIS A 10 -10.60 -2.55 15.83
CA HIS A 10 -11.31 -1.36 16.28
C HIS A 10 -12.57 -1.18 15.43
N LEU A 11 -13.74 -1.19 16.05
CA LEU A 11 -15.05 -1.12 15.38
C LEU A 11 -15.57 0.31 15.24
N GLY A 12 -14.88 1.30 15.79
CA GLY A 12 -15.36 2.68 15.86
C GLY A 12 -15.92 3.04 17.23
N LYS A 13 -16.01 4.34 17.52
CA LYS A 13 -16.63 4.88 18.75
C LYS A 13 -16.05 4.28 20.05
N GLY A 14 -14.78 3.88 20.05
CA GLY A 14 -14.11 3.23 21.19
C GLY A 14 -14.45 1.75 21.38
N GLN A 15 -15.26 1.16 20.49
CA GLN A 15 -15.58 -0.27 20.51
C GLN A 15 -14.48 -1.09 19.85
N HIS A 16 -14.19 -2.25 20.43
CA HIS A 16 -13.17 -3.17 19.97
C HIS A 16 -13.68 -4.60 20.03
N GLN A 17 -13.16 -5.46 19.15
CA GLN A 17 -13.50 -6.88 19.11
C GLN A 17 -12.23 -7.72 18.99
N PHE A 18 -12.14 -8.78 19.78
CA PHE A 18 -11.15 -9.83 19.57
C PHE A 18 -11.58 -10.71 18.41
N VAL A 19 -10.67 -10.92 17.46
CA VAL A 19 -10.92 -11.72 16.26
C VAL A 19 -9.87 -12.82 16.19
N GLN A 20 -10.30 -14.07 16.05
CA GLN A 20 -9.40 -15.21 15.99
C GLN A 20 -8.91 -15.48 14.56
N ALA A 21 -8.17 -14.51 14.01
CA ALA A 21 -7.69 -14.56 12.63
C ALA A 21 -6.40 -13.74 12.45
N LEU A 22 -5.46 -13.83 13.40
CA LEU A 22 -4.22 -13.06 13.36
C LEU A 22 -3.40 -13.33 12.09
N ASP A 23 -3.33 -14.58 11.65
CA ASP A 23 -2.73 -15.04 10.39
C ASP A 23 -3.38 -14.47 9.13
N LYS A 24 -4.60 -13.95 9.25
CA LYS A 24 -5.38 -13.30 8.18
C LYS A 24 -5.50 -11.79 8.35
N TRP A 25 -4.85 -11.25 9.38
CA TRP A 25 -4.83 -9.82 9.69
C TRP A 25 -3.51 -9.16 9.29
N TYR A 26 -2.45 -9.97 9.22
CA TYR A 26 -1.11 -9.60 8.80
C TYR A 26 -0.72 -10.39 7.56
N HIS A 27 0.07 -9.78 6.70
CA HIS A 27 0.63 -10.41 5.51
C HIS A 27 2.15 -10.26 5.52
N ASP A 28 2.87 -11.36 5.30
CA ASP A 28 4.32 -11.35 5.16
C ASP A 28 4.68 -10.82 3.76
N PHE A 29 5.65 -9.90 3.67
CA PHE A 29 6.19 -9.49 2.39
C PHE A 29 6.90 -10.66 1.70
N GLU A 30 6.55 -10.91 0.45
CA GLU A 30 7.17 -11.98 -0.33
C GLU A 30 8.67 -11.72 -0.56
N PRO A 31 9.49 -12.78 -0.63
CA PRO A 31 10.91 -12.63 -0.96
C PRO A 31 11.05 -12.08 -2.38
N ILE A 32 12.06 -11.22 -2.61
CA ILE A 32 12.37 -10.67 -3.94
C ILE A 32 13.56 -11.44 -4.52
N ASP A 33 13.35 -12.04 -5.69
CA ASP A 33 14.31 -12.87 -6.41
C ASP A 33 15.32 -12.00 -7.19
N ASP A 34 16.39 -12.61 -7.69
CA ASP A 34 17.48 -11.85 -8.32
C ASP A 34 17.09 -11.20 -9.66
N ASN A 35 16.17 -11.81 -10.40
CA ASN A 35 15.61 -11.26 -11.64
C ASN A 35 14.60 -10.12 -11.41
N GLU A 36 14.20 -9.85 -10.16
CA GLU A 36 13.28 -8.78 -9.77
C GLU A 36 14.03 -7.57 -9.17
N LYS A 37 15.36 -7.54 -9.33
CA LYS A 37 16.25 -6.52 -8.77
C LYS A 37 16.85 -5.66 -9.88
N TRP A 38 16.62 -4.36 -9.80
CA TRP A 38 17.01 -3.40 -10.82
C TRP A 38 18.06 -2.42 -10.29
N ILE A 39 19.09 -2.13 -11.08
CA ILE A 39 19.99 -1.00 -10.81
C ILE A 39 19.37 0.25 -11.42
N TRP A 40 18.92 1.17 -10.56
CA TRP A 40 18.24 2.39 -10.98
C TRP A 40 19.20 3.59 -10.89
N ARG A 41 19.70 4.03 -12.05
CA ARG A 41 20.58 5.20 -12.11
C ARG A 41 19.76 6.47 -12.00
N TYR A 42 20.10 7.33 -11.04
CA TYR A 42 19.31 8.52 -10.76
C TYR A 42 20.17 9.76 -10.52
N ARG A 43 19.59 10.93 -10.77
CA ARG A 43 20.19 12.23 -10.42
C ARG A 43 19.57 12.73 -9.13
N SER A 44 20.38 12.91 -8.09
CA SER A 44 19.87 13.45 -6.83
C SER A 44 19.47 14.92 -6.98
N SER A 45 18.32 15.29 -6.44
CA SER A 45 17.92 16.70 -6.27
C SER A 45 18.56 17.31 -5.02
N LEU A 46 18.49 18.63 -4.90
CA LEU A 46 18.96 19.39 -3.72
C LEU A 46 18.24 18.98 -2.43
N LEU A 47 16.98 18.56 -2.53
CA LEU A 47 16.13 18.24 -1.39
C LEU A 47 16.07 16.74 -1.09
N ASN A 48 16.68 15.91 -1.95
CA ASN A 48 16.75 14.48 -1.70
C ASN A 48 17.50 14.24 -0.39
N ASP A 49 16.97 13.35 0.44
CA ASP A 49 17.55 12.94 1.73
C ASP A 49 17.53 13.99 2.87
N LEU A 50 16.90 15.16 2.69
CA LEU A 50 16.73 16.12 3.79
C LEU A 50 15.65 15.69 4.78
N GLU A 51 14.60 15.02 4.28
CA GLU A 51 13.49 14.54 5.09
C GLU A 51 13.55 13.02 5.30
N ALA A 52 13.13 12.59 6.49
CA ALA A 52 13.09 11.19 6.91
C ALA A 52 11.66 10.64 7.04
N GLY A 53 10.63 11.38 6.60
CA GLY A 53 9.22 10.98 6.66
C GLY A 53 8.82 10.03 5.52
N GLU A 54 7.68 9.35 5.65
CA GLU A 54 7.16 8.41 4.64
C GLU A 54 6.83 9.11 3.31
N ALA A 55 6.39 10.38 3.38
CA ALA A 55 6.24 11.25 2.22
C ALA A 55 7.52 11.40 1.38
N SER A 56 8.70 11.36 2.00
CA SER A 56 9.98 11.41 1.28
C SER A 56 10.23 10.15 0.44
N THR A 57 9.69 9.02 0.85
CA THR A 57 9.77 7.75 0.08
C THR A 57 8.87 7.78 -1.13
N LEU A 58 7.64 8.27 -0.97
CA LEU A 58 6.72 8.46 -2.09
C LEU A 58 7.26 9.49 -3.08
N SER A 59 7.75 10.63 -2.59
CA SER A 59 8.39 11.64 -3.42
C SER A 59 9.58 11.08 -4.21
N LEU A 60 10.44 10.29 -3.57
CA LEU A 60 11.56 9.63 -4.25
C LEU A 60 11.06 8.65 -5.33
N ALA A 61 10.14 7.75 -4.98
CA ALA A 61 9.64 6.73 -5.89
C ALA A 61 8.92 7.35 -7.10
N PHE A 62 8.16 8.42 -6.89
CA PHE A 62 7.46 9.14 -7.94
C PHE A 62 8.42 9.95 -8.83
N ASN A 63 9.24 10.82 -8.24
CA ASN A 63 10.10 11.75 -8.98
C ASN A 63 11.21 11.04 -9.76
N GLN A 64 11.67 9.88 -9.27
CA GLN A 64 12.66 9.06 -9.98
C GLN A 64 12.01 8.07 -10.96
N ARG A 65 10.71 8.21 -11.25
CA ARG A 65 9.93 7.37 -12.19
C ARG A 65 9.91 5.88 -11.83
N ILE A 66 10.21 5.52 -10.59
CA ILE A 66 10.17 4.13 -10.11
C ILE A 66 8.73 3.62 -10.05
N LEU A 67 7.79 4.43 -9.52
CA LEU A 67 6.35 4.08 -9.55
C LEU A 67 5.82 3.91 -10.98
N HIS A 68 6.40 4.61 -11.94
CA HIS A 68 5.94 4.60 -13.32
C HIS A 68 6.38 3.33 -14.03
N ASP A 69 7.66 3.00 -13.89
CA ASP A 69 8.25 1.75 -14.34
C ASP A 69 7.55 0.54 -13.72
N PHE A 70 7.36 0.54 -12.38
CA PHE A 70 6.80 -0.60 -11.69
C PHE A 70 5.31 -0.85 -11.97
N LEU A 71 4.50 0.20 -12.03
CA LEU A 71 3.04 0.05 -12.15
C LEU A 71 2.54 0.06 -13.59
N TYR A 72 3.28 0.66 -14.51
CA TYR A 72 2.82 0.88 -15.89
C TYR A 72 3.81 0.39 -16.94
N GLU A 73 4.99 -0.10 -16.53
CA GLU A 73 6.10 -0.45 -17.44
C GLU A 73 6.47 0.69 -18.42
N ASP A 74 6.18 1.93 -18.01
CA ASP A 74 6.33 3.13 -18.83
C ASP A 74 6.74 4.33 -17.96
N ILE A 75 8.01 4.71 -18.04
CA ILE A 75 8.56 5.87 -17.33
C ILE A 75 7.96 7.22 -17.80
N THR A 76 7.27 7.24 -18.94
CA THR A 76 6.63 8.43 -19.51
C THR A 76 5.17 8.57 -19.13
N ALA A 77 4.59 7.57 -18.44
CA ALA A 77 3.24 7.63 -17.92
C ALA A 77 3.00 8.92 -17.12
N ALA A 78 1.75 9.42 -17.15
CA ALA A 78 1.36 10.66 -16.49
C ALA A 78 0.20 10.41 -15.52
N PRO A 79 0.40 9.59 -14.47
CA PRO A 79 -0.64 9.30 -13.50
C PRO A 79 -1.08 10.58 -12.76
N ARG A 80 -2.39 10.69 -12.49
CA ARG A 80 -2.95 11.72 -11.62
C ARG A 80 -2.66 11.36 -10.17
N ILE A 81 -2.20 12.33 -9.38
CA ILE A 81 -1.87 12.16 -7.96
C ILE A 81 -2.98 12.75 -7.08
N TYR A 82 -3.39 12.00 -6.07
CA TYR A 82 -4.31 12.42 -5.02
C TYR A 82 -3.68 12.13 -3.64
N ILE A 83 -3.67 13.13 -2.75
CA ILE A 83 -3.09 13.02 -1.40
C ILE A 83 -4.19 13.32 -0.37
N PRO A 84 -5.07 12.34 -0.08
CA PRO A 84 -6.21 12.54 0.81
C PRO A 84 -5.81 12.67 2.29
N GLY A 85 -4.70 12.07 2.73
CA GLY A 85 -4.28 12.08 4.13
C GLY A 85 -5.22 11.28 5.03
N ARG A 86 -5.64 11.86 6.15
CA ARG A 86 -6.56 11.19 7.09
C ARG A 86 -8.00 11.32 6.64
N THR A 87 -8.68 10.17 6.58
CA THR A 87 -10.11 10.10 6.26
C THR A 87 -10.84 9.15 7.21
N ARG A 88 -12.18 9.13 7.11
CA ARG A 88 -13.07 8.27 7.89
C ARG A 88 -14.15 7.68 6.99
N ALA A 89 -14.47 6.41 7.21
CA ALA A 89 -15.54 5.73 6.49
C ALA A 89 -16.22 4.65 7.34
N ASP A 90 -17.47 4.33 6.98
CA ASP A 90 -18.14 3.13 7.48
C ASP A 90 -17.76 1.96 6.56
N LEU A 91 -17.22 0.89 7.15
CA LEU A 91 -16.70 -0.26 6.41
C LEU A 91 -17.33 -1.55 6.95
N SER A 92 -17.74 -2.45 6.06
CA SER A 92 -18.18 -3.80 6.42
C SER A 92 -17.41 -4.83 5.62
N TYR A 93 -16.80 -5.82 6.26
CA TYR A 93 -16.05 -6.88 5.57
C TYR A 93 -15.83 -8.09 6.47
N TRP A 94 -15.44 -9.21 5.87
CA TRP A 94 -15.10 -10.44 6.56
C TRP A 94 -13.60 -10.58 6.75
N VAL A 95 -13.22 -11.21 7.86
CA VAL A 95 -11.91 -11.85 8.04
C VAL A 95 -12.13 -13.26 8.56
N GLY A 96 -11.61 -14.27 7.86
CA GLY A 96 -11.96 -15.65 8.17
C GLY A 96 -13.47 -15.85 8.24
N ASN A 97 -13.97 -16.21 9.43
CA ASN A 97 -15.40 -16.44 9.67
C ASN A 97 -16.07 -15.31 10.48
N THR A 98 -15.39 -14.18 10.68
CA THR A 98 -15.90 -13.04 11.44
C THR A 98 -16.24 -11.89 10.52
N GLN A 99 -17.50 -11.47 10.52
CA GLN A 99 -17.92 -10.22 9.88
C GLN A 99 -17.64 -9.06 10.82
N LEU A 100 -17.02 -8.02 10.29
CA LEU A 100 -16.75 -6.76 10.99
C LEU A 100 -17.59 -5.66 10.38
N ASN A 101 -18.22 -4.86 11.24
CA ASN A 101 -18.95 -3.66 10.86
C ASN A 101 -18.32 -2.49 11.61
N LEU A 102 -17.52 -1.70 10.89
CA LEU A 102 -16.78 -0.57 11.43
C LEU A 102 -17.54 0.72 11.17
N THR A 103 -17.70 1.54 12.21
CA THR A 103 -18.36 2.85 12.11
C THR A 103 -17.34 3.98 12.25
N SER A 104 -17.30 4.90 11.29
CA SER A 104 -16.40 6.06 11.25
C SER A 104 -14.94 5.65 11.50
N GLN A 105 -14.52 4.55 10.86
CA GLN A 105 -13.18 4.02 10.98
C GLN A 105 -12.20 5.03 10.39
N GLN A 106 -11.28 5.52 11.22
CA GLN A 106 -10.21 6.39 10.76
C GLN A 106 -9.16 5.55 10.03
N MET A 107 -8.72 6.06 8.89
CA MET A 107 -7.61 5.53 8.11
C MET A 107 -6.71 6.67 7.62
N GLU A 108 -5.47 6.34 7.29
CA GLU A 108 -4.53 7.22 6.62
C GLU A 108 -4.27 6.64 5.22
N ILE A 109 -4.26 7.51 4.22
CA ILE A 109 -3.98 7.13 2.83
C ILE A 109 -2.83 8.04 2.39
N ASP A 110 -1.62 7.48 2.30
CA ASP A 110 -0.41 8.25 2.02
C ASP A 110 -0.44 8.87 0.62
N LEU A 111 -0.87 8.08 -0.38
CA LEU A 111 -0.97 8.49 -1.77
C LEU A 111 -1.99 7.61 -2.50
N THR A 112 -2.75 8.20 -3.41
CA THR A 112 -3.51 7.48 -4.41
C THR A 112 -3.11 8.02 -5.78
N ILE A 113 -2.93 7.13 -6.74
CA ILE A 113 -2.71 7.50 -8.13
C ILE A 113 -3.75 6.86 -9.04
N GLU A 114 -4.08 7.55 -10.12
CA GLU A 114 -4.95 7.03 -11.18
C GLU A 114 -4.26 7.19 -12.53
N CYS A 115 -4.27 6.14 -13.34
CA CYS A 115 -3.81 6.19 -14.72
C CYS A 115 -4.67 5.27 -15.58
N ASN A 116 -5.30 5.82 -16.63
CA ASN A 116 -6.11 5.09 -17.60
C ASN A 116 -7.19 4.18 -16.96
N GLY A 117 -7.82 4.65 -15.89
CA GLY A 117 -8.87 3.89 -15.19
C GLY A 117 -8.36 2.88 -14.15
N VAL A 118 -7.04 2.74 -13.97
CA VAL A 118 -6.44 1.95 -12.89
C VAL A 118 -6.21 2.86 -11.69
N VAL A 119 -6.83 2.54 -10.56
CA VAL A 119 -6.68 3.26 -9.29
C VAL A 119 -5.74 2.47 -8.37
N THR A 120 -4.61 3.06 -8.01
CA THR A 120 -3.64 2.45 -7.10
C THR A 120 -3.54 3.25 -5.82
N VAL A 121 -3.90 2.64 -4.69
CA VAL A 121 -3.56 3.16 -3.36
C VAL A 121 -2.10 2.83 -3.07
N VAL A 122 -1.32 3.77 -2.55
CA VAL A 122 0.08 3.56 -2.20
C VAL A 122 0.29 3.80 -0.71
N GLU A 123 0.85 2.81 -0.02
CA GLU A 123 1.29 2.89 1.38
C GLU A 123 2.82 2.88 1.42
N ALA A 124 3.44 3.78 2.19
CA ALA A 124 4.89 3.88 2.28
C ALA A 124 5.44 3.63 3.69
N LYS A 125 6.61 2.99 3.76
CA LYS A 125 7.37 2.81 5.02
C LYS A 125 8.86 3.03 4.80
N ASN A 126 9.52 3.63 5.78
CA ASN A 126 10.97 3.91 5.77
C ASN A 126 11.83 2.80 6.40
N SER A 127 11.32 1.57 6.39
CA SER A 127 12.06 0.40 6.84
C SER A 127 11.59 -0.85 6.11
N PHE A 128 12.49 -1.82 5.99
CA PHE A 128 12.11 -3.16 5.54
C PHE A 128 11.56 -3.91 6.74
N ARG A 129 10.28 -4.27 6.66
CA ARG A 129 9.57 -5.07 7.66
C ARG A 129 9.37 -6.48 7.13
N LYS A 130 9.09 -7.42 8.04
CA LYS A 130 8.74 -8.80 7.67
C LYS A 130 7.31 -8.87 7.14
N ASP A 131 6.42 -8.16 7.83
CA ASP A 131 4.99 -8.16 7.60
C ASP A 131 4.40 -6.73 7.66
N PHE A 132 3.11 -6.65 7.32
CA PHE A 132 2.28 -5.46 7.49
C PHE A 132 0.86 -5.86 7.89
N SER A 133 0.12 -4.92 8.48
CA SER A 133 -1.30 -5.13 8.74
C SER A 133 -2.09 -4.91 7.46
N ILE A 134 -2.87 -5.89 7.00
CA ILE A 134 -3.56 -5.85 5.70
C ILE A 134 -4.52 -4.65 5.61
N TYR A 135 -5.11 -4.23 6.73
CA TYR A 135 -6.04 -3.10 6.77
C TYR A 135 -5.41 -1.77 6.30
N GLN A 136 -4.08 -1.62 6.37
CA GLN A 136 -3.40 -0.39 5.92
C GLN A 136 -3.62 -0.12 4.44
N ILE A 137 -3.77 -1.18 3.63
CA ILE A 137 -4.04 -1.07 2.19
C ILE A 137 -5.49 -1.45 1.83
N PHE A 138 -6.11 -2.34 2.60
CA PHE A 138 -7.49 -2.77 2.35
C PHE A 138 -8.53 -1.68 2.65
N HIS A 139 -8.41 -0.96 3.78
CA HIS A 139 -9.37 0.10 4.12
C HIS A 139 -9.41 1.21 3.06
N PRO A 140 -8.26 1.72 2.57
CA PRO A 140 -8.24 2.67 1.46
C PRO A 140 -8.85 2.13 0.16
N ILE A 141 -8.55 0.89 -0.23
CA ILE A 141 -9.15 0.27 -1.42
C ILE A 141 -10.67 0.21 -1.28
N LYS A 142 -11.16 -0.29 -0.14
CA LYS A 142 -12.61 -0.40 0.11
C LYS A 142 -13.28 0.97 0.10
N TYR A 143 -12.63 1.98 0.69
CA TYR A 143 -13.09 3.37 0.67
C TYR A 143 -13.27 3.89 -0.77
N TYR A 144 -12.28 3.73 -1.64
CA TYR A 144 -12.39 4.19 -3.03
C TYR A 144 -13.40 3.37 -3.83
N SER A 145 -13.48 2.06 -3.60
CA SER A 145 -14.51 1.21 -4.22
C SER A 145 -15.92 1.70 -3.87
N GLN A 146 -16.19 2.00 -2.59
CA GLN A 146 -17.48 2.55 -2.16
C GLN A 146 -17.75 3.92 -2.80
N LYS A 147 -16.75 4.82 -2.79
CA LYS A 147 -16.89 6.16 -3.37
C LYS A 147 -17.18 6.15 -4.86
N LEU A 148 -16.55 5.23 -5.60
CA LEU A 148 -16.80 5.06 -7.04
C LEU A 148 -18.20 4.48 -7.29
N GLN A 149 -18.63 3.51 -6.49
CA GLN A 149 -19.99 2.97 -6.55
C GLN A 149 -21.07 4.02 -6.26
N GLU A 150 -20.86 4.90 -5.27
CA GLU A 150 -21.79 6.00 -4.92
C GLU A 150 -22.06 6.95 -6.10
N VAL A 151 -21.09 7.09 -7.01
CA VAL A 151 -21.19 7.95 -8.20
C VAL A 151 -21.30 7.16 -9.51
N GLU A 152 -21.61 5.87 -9.42
CA GLU A 152 -21.81 4.96 -10.57
C GLU A 152 -20.61 4.89 -11.54
N LEU A 153 -19.39 5.09 -11.03
CA LEU A 153 -18.15 4.93 -11.79
C LEU A 153 -17.56 3.54 -11.57
N GLN A 154 -17.09 2.92 -12.64
CA GLN A 154 -16.40 1.63 -12.60
C GLN A 154 -14.95 1.82 -13.05
N PRO A 155 -13.97 1.66 -12.15
CA PRO A 155 -12.57 1.65 -12.56
C PRO A 155 -12.28 0.38 -13.37
N GLN A 156 -11.26 0.43 -14.21
CA GLN A 156 -10.74 -0.79 -14.85
C GLN A 156 -10.17 -1.74 -13.78
N GLU A 157 -9.48 -1.17 -12.80
CA GLU A 157 -8.88 -1.92 -11.70
C GLU A 157 -8.72 -1.02 -10.47
N ILE A 158 -8.80 -1.63 -9.28
CA ILE A 158 -8.36 -1.02 -8.04
C ILE A 158 -7.37 -1.95 -7.33
N ASN A 159 -6.17 -1.45 -7.05
CA ASN A 159 -5.09 -2.22 -6.45
C ASN A 159 -4.33 -1.37 -5.41
N ALA A 160 -3.39 -1.99 -4.70
CA ALA A 160 -2.56 -1.33 -3.72
C ALA A 160 -1.08 -1.64 -3.94
N CYS A 161 -0.25 -0.61 -3.86
CA CYS A 161 1.20 -0.72 -3.92
C CYS A 161 1.81 -0.39 -2.55
N TYR A 162 2.53 -1.33 -1.97
CA TYR A 162 3.33 -1.09 -0.77
C TYR A 162 4.76 -0.69 -1.17
N VAL A 163 5.25 0.45 -0.67
CA VAL A 163 6.57 0.99 -0.99
C VAL A 163 7.44 1.03 0.26
N LEU A 164 8.45 0.18 0.29
CA LEU A 164 9.43 0.13 1.38
C LEU A 164 10.73 0.78 0.95
N ARG A 165 11.21 1.77 1.68
CA ARG A 165 12.54 2.35 1.47
C ARG A 165 13.48 1.96 2.59
N GLN A 166 14.71 1.61 2.22
CA GLN A 166 15.81 1.52 3.16
C GLN A 166 17.03 2.24 2.61
N LYS A 167 17.59 3.13 3.44
CA LYS A 167 18.86 3.81 3.16
C LYS A 167 19.98 3.17 3.98
N ARG A 168 21.08 2.77 3.34
CA ARG A 168 22.30 2.26 3.99
C ARG A 168 23.52 2.96 3.40
N LYS A 169 24.23 3.76 4.20
CA LYS A 169 25.43 4.52 3.79
C LYS A 169 25.21 5.25 2.45
N SER A 170 25.75 4.69 1.36
CA SER A 170 25.71 5.24 -0.01
C SER A 170 24.64 4.61 -0.92
N THR A 171 23.84 3.66 -0.42
CA THR A 171 22.85 2.93 -1.20
C THR A 171 21.44 3.20 -0.69
N VAL A 172 20.52 3.48 -1.61
CA VAL A 172 19.09 3.54 -1.34
C VAL A 172 18.43 2.37 -2.06
N ARG A 173 17.63 1.60 -1.33
CA ARG A 173 16.84 0.50 -1.88
C ARG A 173 15.37 0.83 -1.69
N VAL A 174 14.60 0.63 -2.76
CA VAL A 174 13.14 0.76 -2.75
C VAL A 174 12.58 -0.59 -3.16
N ARG A 175 11.77 -1.20 -2.30
CA ARG A 175 11.00 -2.40 -2.64
C ARG A 175 9.56 -2.01 -2.87
N MET A 176 8.98 -2.63 -3.88
CA MET A 176 7.59 -2.41 -4.25
C MET A 176 6.87 -3.75 -4.29
N TYR A 177 5.63 -3.74 -3.83
CA TYR A 177 4.74 -4.89 -3.80
C TYR A 177 3.37 -4.43 -4.24
N LEU A 178 2.93 -4.90 -5.40
CA LEU A 178 1.59 -4.66 -5.94
C LEU A 178 0.69 -5.79 -5.50
N TYR A 179 -0.41 -5.44 -4.84
CA TYR A 179 -1.42 -6.37 -4.36
C TYR A 179 -2.78 -6.00 -4.93
N ARG A 180 -3.63 -7.01 -5.10
CA ARG A 180 -5.07 -6.82 -5.26
C ARG A 180 -5.84 -7.67 -4.25
N PHE A 181 -7.12 -7.41 -4.13
CA PHE A 181 -8.05 -8.20 -3.35
C PHE A 181 -9.00 -8.91 -4.31
N THR A 182 -9.03 -10.24 -4.24
CA THR A 182 -9.91 -11.06 -5.10
C THR A 182 -11.39 -10.89 -4.75
N ASP A 183 -11.67 -10.45 -3.52
CA ASP A 183 -13.01 -10.16 -3.01
C ASP A 183 -12.94 -8.95 -2.06
N LEU A 184 -13.54 -7.82 -2.46
CA LEU A 184 -13.53 -6.57 -1.70
C LEU A 184 -14.39 -6.61 -0.42
N ASP A 185 -15.17 -7.68 -0.21
CA ASP A 185 -15.86 -7.95 1.05
C ASP A 185 -15.05 -8.82 2.00
N ARG A 186 -13.81 -9.19 1.62
CA ARG A 186 -12.92 -10.03 2.41
C ARG A 186 -11.53 -9.43 2.51
N ILE A 187 -11.11 -9.07 3.73
CA ILE A 187 -9.74 -8.58 3.95
C ILE A 187 -8.68 -9.67 3.74
N ASP A 188 -9.07 -10.94 3.89
CA ASP A 188 -8.20 -12.10 3.75
C ASP A 188 -8.11 -12.61 2.29
N SER A 189 -8.57 -11.81 1.32
CA SER A 189 -8.57 -12.12 -0.12
C SER A 189 -7.39 -11.52 -0.88
N ILE A 190 -6.41 -10.96 -0.16
CA ILE A 190 -5.21 -10.33 -0.68
C ILE A 190 -4.38 -11.32 -1.50
N VAL A 191 -3.90 -10.86 -2.66
CA VAL A 191 -2.98 -11.60 -3.53
C VAL A 191 -1.91 -10.66 -4.08
N LEU A 192 -0.68 -11.16 -4.18
CA LEU A 192 0.44 -10.45 -4.81
C LEU A 192 0.32 -10.56 -6.34
N GLU A 193 0.44 -9.42 -7.01
CA GLU A 193 0.44 -9.30 -8.48
C GLU A 193 1.84 -9.00 -9.03
N GLY A 194 2.66 -8.28 -8.28
CA GLY A 194 4.01 -7.93 -8.71
C GLY A 194 4.89 -7.48 -7.57
N LYS A 195 6.21 -7.67 -7.70
CA LYS A 195 7.21 -7.20 -6.74
C LYS A 195 8.52 -6.87 -7.43
N ALA A 196 9.23 -5.89 -6.89
CA ALA A 196 10.54 -5.50 -7.40
C ALA A 196 11.39 -4.78 -6.34
N GLU A 197 12.71 -4.85 -6.45
CA GLU A 197 13.66 -4.04 -5.69
C GLU A 197 14.47 -3.14 -6.64
N TYR A 198 14.31 -1.83 -6.49
CA TYR A 198 15.11 -0.81 -7.16
C TYR A 198 16.27 -0.40 -6.27
N ARG A 199 17.49 -0.57 -6.78
CA ARG A 199 18.75 -0.19 -6.12
C ARG A 199 19.27 1.08 -6.76
N LEU A 200 19.08 2.19 -6.05
CA LEU A 200 19.39 3.51 -6.57
C LEU A 200 20.91 3.75 -6.50
N VAL A 201 21.49 4.04 -7.65
CA VAL A 201 22.90 4.42 -7.81
C VAL A 201 22.96 5.82 -8.38
N ARG A 202 23.70 6.72 -7.73
CA ARG A 202 23.87 8.09 -8.23
C ARG A 202 24.60 8.05 -9.58
N ARG A 203 24.04 8.75 -10.57
CA ARG A 203 24.69 9.01 -11.86
C ARG A 203 25.81 10.03 -11.71
#